data_AF-A0A7K1ARL8-F1
#
_entry.id   AF-A0A7K1ARL8-F1
#
_cell.length_a   1.000
_cell.length_b   1.000
_cell.length_c   1.000
_cell.angle_alpha   90.00
_cell.angle_beta   90.00
_cell.angle_gamma   90.00
#
_symmetry.space_group_name_H-M   'P 1'
#
loop_
_entity.id
_entity.type
_entity.pdbx_description
1 polymer ?
#
loop_
_entity_poly.entity_id
_entity_poly.type
_entity_poly.pdbx_seq_one_letter_code
_entity_poly.pdbx_strand_id
1 'polypeptide(L)'
;DVAARGIHVDGISLVVHVDLPQDHKDYLHRSGRTARAGESGTVVTLSSSKNQRAVTGLLSRAGVTPKFHDVRPLDEKLMVITGAQEPTGVPYIPPIVERKSPQGGSRSGGANRRGAGKSGGYRGGNSRRGR
;
A
#
# COMPACT_ATOMS: atom_id res chain seq x y z
N ASP A 1 2.86 -4.36 4.97
CA ASP A 1 2.90 -5.18 3.76
C ASP A 1 1.50 -5.71 3.48
N VAL A 2 0.79 -5.07 2.55
CA VAL A 2 -0.63 -5.28 2.22
C VAL A 2 -0.79 -4.99 0.74
N ALA A 3 -1.45 -5.92 0.03
CA ALA A 3 -1.98 -5.83 -1.33
C ALA A 3 -1.17 -6.51 -2.46
N ALA A 4 -1.34 -7.83 -2.54
CA ALA A 4 -1.10 -8.64 -3.74
C ALA A 4 -2.21 -8.50 -4.82
N ARG A 5 -3.06 -7.44 -4.79
CA ARG A 5 -4.06 -7.15 -5.83
C ARG A 5 -4.34 -5.65 -5.95
N GLY A 6 -3.79 -5.01 -6.98
CA GLY A 6 -4.12 -3.64 -7.38
C GLY A 6 -2.90 -2.82 -7.80
N ILE A 7 -2.63 -2.81 -9.10
CA ILE A 7 -1.64 -1.98 -9.82
C ILE A 7 -0.17 -2.25 -9.42
N HIS A 8 0.44 -3.25 -10.08
CA HIS A 8 1.90 -3.37 -10.15
C HIS A 8 2.40 -2.38 -11.21
N VAL A 9 2.97 -1.26 -10.79
CA VAL A 9 3.59 -0.27 -11.68
C VAL A 9 5.10 -0.48 -11.64
N ASP A 10 5.65 -0.95 -12.76
CA ASP A 10 7.09 -1.04 -13.03
C ASP A 10 7.50 -0.01 -14.08
N GLY A 11 8.82 0.17 -14.27
CA GLY A 11 9.34 1.07 -15.30
C GLY A 11 9.13 2.55 -14.98
N ILE A 12 8.98 2.90 -13.71
CA ILE A 12 8.79 4.29 -13.29
C ILE A 12 10.14 5.01 -13.37
N SER A 13 10.21 6.12 -14.10
CA SER A 13 11.40 6.98 -14.19
C SER A 13 11.52 7.98 -13.03
N LEU A 14 10.40 8.32 -12.40
CA LEU A 14 10.32 9.33 -11.33
C LEU A 14 9.34 8.90 -10.22
N VAL A 15 9.80 8.93 -8.98
CA VAL A 15 8.97 8.79 -7.78
C VAL A 15 8.98 10.10 -7.01
N VAL A 16 7.80 10.65 -6.69
CA VAL A 16 7.66 11.87 -5.89
C VAL A 16 6.96 11.55 -4.57
N HIS A 17 7.65 11.74 -3.45
CA HIS A 17 7.06 11.74 -2.12
C HIS A 17 6.53 13.14 -1.83
N VAL A 18 5.22 13.31 -1.90
CA VAL A 18 4.55 14.56 -1.52
C VAL A 18 4.64 14.78 -0.01
N ASP A 19 4.45 13.71 0.76
CA ASP A 19 4.67 13.67 2.20
C ASP A 19 5.85 12.77 2.54
N LEU A 20 6.62 13.16 3.57
CA LEU A 20 7.75 12.39 4.03
C LEU A 20 7.27 11.03 4.61
N PRO A 21 7.84 9.88 4.19
CA PRO A 21 7.56 8.59 4.81
C PRO A 21 7.89 8.59 6.31
N GLN A 22 7.23 7.74 7.09
CA GLN A 22 7.40 7.69 8.55
C GLN A 22 8.78 7.13 8.95
N ASP A 23 9.31 6.19 8.16
CA ASP A 23 10.62 5.61 8.39
C ASP A 23 11.41 5.35 7.09
N HIS A 24 12.68 4.97 7.28
CA HIS A 24 13.62 4.72 6.19
C HIS A 24 13.30 3.46 5.38
N LYS A 25 12.68 2.43 5.98
CA LYS A 25 12.30 1.21 5.26
C LYS A 25 11.15 1.51 4.32
N ASP A 26 10.14 2.25 4.80
CA ASP A 26 9.04 2.73 3.98
C ASP A 26 9.53 3.61 2.82
N TYR A 27 10.49 4.50 3.09
CA TYR A 27 11.13 5.29 2.05
C TYR A 27 11.77 4.40 0.98
N LEU A 28 12.56 3.40 1.36
CA LEU A 28 13.21 2.50 0.42
C LEU A 28 12.21 1.63 -0.36
N HIS A 29 11.18 1.10 0.30
CA HIS A 29 10.16 0.28 -0.35
C HIS A 29 9.35 1.06 -1.38
N ARG A 30 8.98 2.31 -1.08
CA ARG A 30 8.26 3.18 -2.01
C ARG A 30 9.16 3.69 -3.14
N SER A 31 10.41 4.03 -2.82
CA SER A 31 11.38 4.53 -3.79
C SER A 31 11.89 3.42 -4.72
N GLY A 32 11.91 2.17 -4.26
CA GLY A 32 12.28 0.99 -5.05
C GLY A 32 11.32 0.64 -6.19
N ARG A 33 10.44 1.56 -6.59
CA ARG A 33 9.60 1.50 -7.79
C ARG A 33 10.32 2.03 -9.04
N THR A 34 11.40 2.80 -8.87
CA THR A 34 12.26 3.28 -9.96
C THR A 34 13.63 2.57 -9.97
N ALA A 35 14.48 2.90 -10.95
CA ALA A 35 15.86 2.42 -11.09
C ALA A 35 16.04 0.89 -11.01
N ARG A 36 15.14 0.13 -11.65
CA ARG A 36 15.19 -1.34 -11.70
C ARG A 36 15.93 -1.81 -12.95
N ALA A 37 16.45 -3.04 -12.93
CA ALA A 37 17.09 -3.69 -14.08
C ALA A 37 18.28 -2.91 -14.69
N GLY A 38 19.00 -2.13 -13.88
CA GLY A 38 20.15 -1.33 -14.34
C GLY A 38 19.78 0.03 -14.91
N GLU A 39 18.49 0.35 -15.01
CA GLU A 39 18.04 1.68 -15.41
C GLU A 39 18.27 2.72 -14.32
N SER A 40 18.38 3.98 -14.72
CA SER A 40 18.42 5.11 -13.80
C SER A 40 17.01 5.58 -13.42
N GLY A 41 16.89 6.24 -12.28
CA GLY A 41 15.62 6.69 -11.74
C GLY A 41 15.79 7.87 -10.81
N THR A 42 14.78 8.75 -10.76
CA THR A 42 14.80 9.93 -9.89
C THR A 42 13.80 9.76 -8.76
N VAL A 43 14.21 10.12 -7.55
CA VAL A 43 13.33 10.17 -6.38
C VAL A 43 13.36 11.58 -5.83
N VAL A 44 12.19 12.20 -5.72
CA VAL A 44 12.01 13.55 -5.18
C VAL A 44 11.22 13.45 -3.89
N THR A 45 11.59 14.23 -2.89
CA THR A 45 10.83 14.37 -1.65
C THR A 45 10.54 15.84 -1.43
N LEU A 46 9.25 16.18 -1.42
CA LEU A 46 8.80 17.52 -1.10
C LEU A 46 8.70 17.66 0.42
N SER A 47 9.24 18.76 0.95
CA SER A 47 9.16 19.04 2.37
C SER A 47 9.24 20.54 2.61
N SER A 48 8.64 21.00 3.71
CA SER A 48 8.86 22.37 4.16
C SER A 48 10.28 22.54 4.70
N SER A 49 10.82 23.76 4.62
CA SER A 49 12.13 24.10 5.16
C SER A 49 12.27 23.76 6.65
N LYS A 50 11.18 23.86 7.42
CA LYS A 50 11.13 23.48 8.85
C LYS A 50 11.41 22.00 9.09
N ASN A 51 11.08 21.14 8.13
CA ASN A 51 11.22 19.69 8.25
C ASN A 51 12.57 19.16 7.75
N GLN A 52 13.46 20.04 7.25
CA GLN A 52 14.71 19.64 6.61
C GLN A 52 15.56 18.71 7.49
N ARG A 53 15.65 18.97 8.80
CA ARG A 53 16.43 18.12 9.73
C ARG A 53 15.85 16.70 9.82
N ALA A 54 14.53 16.57 9.85
CA ALA A 54 13.86 15.27 9.90
C ALA A 54 14.08 14.50 8.58
N VAL A 55 13.99 15.20 7.45
CA VAL A 55 14.28 14.65 6.12
C VAL A 55 15.70 14.13 6.05
N THR A 56 16.70 14.95 6.39
CA THR A 56 18.11 14.53 6.38
C THR A 56 18.36 13.32 7.27
N GLY A 57 17.79 13.31 8.48
CA GLY A 57 17.92 12.19 9.41
C GLY A 57 17.26 10.90 8.91
N LEU A 58 16.16 11.00 8.16
CA LEU A 58 15.52 9.84 7.52
C LEU A 58 16.34 9.33 6.34
N LEU A 59 16.79 10.21 5.45
CA LEU A 59 17.55 9.84 4.25
C LEU A 59 18.92 9.25 4.62
N SER A 60 19.57 9.79 5.65
CA SER A 60 20.82 9.22 6.18
C SER A 60 20.61 7.78 6.70
N ARG A 61 19.52 7.50 7.42
CA ARG A 61 19.15 6.13 7.85
C ARG A 61 18.78 5.22 6.68
N ALA A 62 18.32 5.78 5.57
CA ALA A 62 18.08 5.04 4.33
C ALA A 62 19.37 4.83 3.50
N GLY A 63 20.52 5.39 3.92
CA GLY A 63 21.77 5.34 3.17
C GLY A 63 21.80 6.21 1.91
N VAL A 64 20.95 7.24 1.84
CA VAL A 64 20.80 8.12 0.69
C VAL A 64 21.43 9.48 0.96
N THR A 65 22.24 9.97 0.01
CA THR A 65 22.81 11.32 0.03
C THR A 65 21.95 12.25 -0.82
N PRO A 66 21.10 13.10 -0.23
CA PRO A 66 20.23 14.01 -0.98
C PRO A 66 20.97 15.20 -1.57
N LYS A 67 20.44 15.70 -2.70
CA LYS A 67 20.70 17.06 -3.18
C LYS A 67 19.52 17.94 -2.78
N PHE A 68 19.78 19.02 -2.05
CA PHE A 68 18.73 19.95 -1.62
C PHE A 68 18.56 21.07 -2.64
N HIS A 69 17.30 21.39 -2.95
CA HIS A 69 16.92 22.52 -3.78
C HIS A 69 15.80 23.28 -3.06
N ASP A 70 16.04 24.54 -2.73
CA ASP A 70 14.98 25.44 -2.31
C ASP A 70 14.19 25.87 -3.54
N VAL A 71 12.88 25.63 -3.51
CA VAL A 71 11.97 25.89 -4.62
C VAL A 71 10.66 26.49 -4.11
N ARG A 72 10.04 27.32 -4.94
CA ARG A 72 8.69 27.86 -4.80
C ARG A 72 7.74 27.14 -5.77
N PRO A 73 6.41 27.25 -5.59
CA PRO A 73 5.46 26.78 -6.59
C PRO A 73 5.80 27.38 -7.97
N LEU A 74 5.78 26.55 -9.00
CA LEU A 74 6.09 26.90 -10.40
C LEU A 74 7.55 27.29 -10.69
N ASP A 75 8.48 27.11 -9.75
CA ASP A 75 9.90 27.31 -10.06
C ASP A 75 10.37 26.33 -11.16
N GLU A 76 11.18 26.83 -12.08
CA GLU A 76 11.73 26.06 -13.21
C GLU A 76 12.38 24.76 -12.76
N LYS A 77 13.16 24.78 -11.67
CA LYS A 77 13.81 23.57 -11.13
C LYS A 77 12.80 22.51 -10.72
N LEU A 78 11.69 22.90 -10.11
CA LEU A 78 10.65 21.96 -9.70
C LEU A 78 9.98 21.34 -10.93
N MET A 79 9.67 22.16 -11.94
CA MET A 79 9.09 21.69 -13.20
C MET A 79 10.03 20.76 -13.98
N VAL A 80 11.31 21.12 -14.10
CA VAL A 80 12.31 20.31 -14.82
C VAL A 80 12.56 18.97 -14.14
N ILE A 81 12.68 18.95 -12.81
CA ILE A 81 12.99 17.70 -12.08
C ILE A 81 11.77 16.77 -12.02
N THR A 82 10.57 17.32 -11.84
CA THR A 82 9.37 16.50 -11.58
C THR A 82 8.45 16.34 -12.80
N GLY A 83 8.66 17.11 -13.86
CA GLY A 83 7.69 17.26 -14.94
C GLY A 83 6.41 17.99 -14.50
N ALA A 84 6.40 18.63 -13.32
CA ALA A 84 5.23 19.36 -12.85
C ALA A 84 4.86 20.49 -13.81
N GLN A 85 3.56 20.64 -14.03
CA GLN A 85 2.97 21.68 -14.86
C GLN A 85 2.04 22.55 -14.02
N GLU A 86 1.81 23.79 -14.45
CA GLU A 86 0.84 24.68 -13.82
C GLU A 86 -0.54 24.00 -13.74
N PRO A 87 -1.15 23.90 -12.56
CA PRO A 87 -2.45 23.25 -12.41
C PRO A 87 -3.51 24.04 -13.17
N THR A 88 -4.39 23.34 -13.88
CA THR A 88 -5.44 23.95 -14.73
C THR A 88 -6.49 24.75 -13.95
N GLY A 89 -6.50 24.65 -12.61
CA GLY A 89 -7.49 25.29 -11.74
C GLY A 89 -8.87 24.61 -11.75
N VAL A 90 -9.09 23.61 -12.60
CA VAL A 90 -10.34 22.84 -12.65
C VAL A 90 -10.24 21.65 -11.70
N PRO A 91 -11.13 21.50 -10.69
CA PRO A 91 -11.12 20.36 -9.79
C PRO A 91 -11.33 19.04 -10.54
N TYR A 92 -10.51 18.02 -10.23
CA TYR A 92 -10.74 16.66 -10.71
C TYR A 92 -11.95 16.05 -10.00
N ILE A 93 -13.01 15.75 -10.76
CA ILE A 93 -14.18 15.02 -10.26
C ILE A 93 -13.95 13.53 -10.53
N PRO A 94 -13.76 12.68 -9.50
CA PRO A 94 -13.57 11.26 -9.72
C PRO A 94 -14.84 10.65 -10.33
N PRO A 95 -14.73 9.74 -11.31
CA PRO A 95 -15.90 9.05 -11.85
C PRO A 95 -16.58 8.23 -10.76
N ILE A 96 -17.90 8.36 -10.64
CA ILE A 96 -18.71 7.56 -9.71
C ILE A 96 -18.75 6.13 -10.27
N VAL A 97 -17.96 5.23 -9.69
CA VAL A 97 -18.01 3.81 -10.04
C VAL A 97 -19.14 3.17 -9.24
N GLU A 98 -20.30 2.94 -9.88
CA GLU A 98 -21.36 2.10 -9.29
C GLU A 98 -20.81 0.69 -9.04
N ARG A 99 -20.58 0.35 -7.77
CA ARG A 99 -20.26 -1.03 -7.40
C ARG A 99 -21.51 -1.87 -7.61
N LYS A 100 -21.59 -2.53 -8.76
CA LYS A 100 -22.62 -3.55 -9.04
C LYS A 100 -22.55 -4.58 -7.91
N SER A 101 -23.57 -4.59 -7.05
CA SER A 101 -23.64 -5.53 -5.93
C SER A 101 -23.63 -6.97 -6.48
N PRO A 102 -22.95 -7.94 -5.84
CA PRO A 102 -22.98 -9.31 -6.30
C PRO A 102 -24.42 -9.82 -6.21
N GLN A 103 -25.00 -10.18 -7.36
CA GLN A 103 -26.32 -10.78 -7.43
C GLN A 103 -26.26 -12.16 -6.78
N GLY A 104 -26.71 -12.25 -5.53
CA GLY A 104 -26.76 -13.49 -4.77
C GLY A 104 -27.64 -14.51 -5.49
N GLY A 105 -27.01 -15.58 -5.97
CA GLY A 105 -27.72 -16.70 -6.59
C GLY A 105 -28.59 -17.43 -5.58
N SER A 106 -29.89 -17.52 -5.87
CA SER A 106 -30.84 -18.37 -5.15
C SER A 106 -30.41 -19.83 -5.27
N ARG A 107 -29.91 -20.42 -4.17
CA ARG A 107 -29.80 -21.87 -4.05
C ARG A 107 -31.14 -22.43 -3.59
N SER A 108 -32.00 -22.74 -4.55
CA SER A 108 -33.09 -23.70 -4.39
C SER A 108 -32.49 -25.10 -4.22
N GLY A 109 -32.76 -25.78 -3.11
CA GLY A 109 -32.22 -27.12 -2.88
C GLY A 109 -32.80 -27.86 -1.69
N GLY A 110 -33.98 -28.46 -1.88
CA GLY A 110 -34.26 -29.82 -1.41
C GLY A 110 -34.64 -30.01 0.05
N ALA A 111 -35.95 -30.11 0.29
CA ALA A 111 -36.49 -30.75 1.47
C ALA A 111 -36.28 -32.28 1.45
N ASN A 112 -36.20 -32.83 2.66
CA ASN A 112 -36.62 -34.18 3.06
C ASN A 112 -35.58 -35.31 3.06
N ARG A 113 -35.23 -35.80 4.26
CA ARG A 113 -35.56 -37.18 4.69
C ARG A 113 -35.37 -37.37 6.20
N ARG A 114 -36.45 -37.90 6.79
CA ARG A 114 -36.64 -38.35 8.17
C ARG A 114 -35.96 -39.73 8.39
N GLY A 115 -35.71 -40.04 9.67
CA GLY A 115 -35.46 -41.39 10.18
C GLY A 115 -34.05 -41.53 10.77
N ALA A 116 -33.79 -42.27 11.84
CA ALA A 116 -34.57 -43.01 12.82
C ALA A 116 -33.55 -43.34 13.93
N GLY A 117 -33.97 -43.35 15.20
CA GLY A 117 -33.06 -43.32 16.34
C GLY A 117 -32.18 -44.55 16.55
N LYS A 118 -31.23 -44.44 17.49
CA LYS A 118 -30.95 -45.52 18.44
C LYS A 118 -30.19 -45.02 19.67
N SER A 119 -30.78 -45.34 20.80
CA SER A 119 -30.28 -45.33 22.17
C SER A 119 -29.02 -46.20 22.39
N GLY A 120 -28.20 -45.81 23.36
CA GLY A 120 -27.23 -46.67 24.07
C GLY A 120 -25.79 -46.14 23.98
N GLY A 121 -25.01 -46.01 25.04
CA GLY A 121 -25.18 -46.23 26.48
C GLY A 121 -23.82 -45.90 27.11
N TYR A 122 -23.76 -44.97 28.07
CA TYR A 122 -22.51 -44.66 28.76
C TYR A 122 -22.34 -45.64 29.92
N ARG A 123 -21.58 -46.70 29.66
CA ARG A 123 -21.14 -47.68 30.66
C ARG A 123 -19.83 -47.16 31.27
N GLY A 124 -19.84 -46.97 32.58
CA GLY A 124 -18.67 -46.52 33.34
C GLY A 124 -17.52 -47.53 33.36
N GLY A 125 -16.34 -47.05 33.74
CA GLY A 125 -15.14 -47.86 33.93
C GLY A 125 -14.00 -47.07 34.55
N ASN A 126 -13.76 -47.35 35.83
CA ASN A 126 -12.79 -46.77 36.76
C ASN A 126 -11.44 -47.51 36.69
N SER A 127 -10.30 -46.80 36.75
CA SER A 127 -9.00 -47.26 37.31
C SER A 127 -7.95 -46.15 37.13
N ARG A 128 -7.46 -45.46 38.17
CA ARG A 128 -6.43 -45.84 39.18
C ARG A 128 -5.03 -46.19 38.62
N ARG A 129 -4.03 -45.49 39.21
CA ARG A 129 -2.56 -45.72 39.27
C ARG A 129 -1.78 -45.46 37.98
N GLY A 130 -0.62 -44.81 37.99
CA GLY A 130 0.21 -44.29 39.08
C GLY A 130 1.68 -44.31 38.67
N ARG A 131 2.44 -43.26 38.98
CA ARG A 131 3.82 -43.25 39.49
C ARG A 131 4.30 -41.81 39.58
#